data_AF-A0AAW1HUF5-F1
#
_entry.id   AF-A0AAW1HUF5-F1
#
_cell.length_a   1.000
_cell.length_b   1.000
_cell.length_c   1.000
_cell.angle_alpha   90.00
_cell.angle_beta   90.00
_cell.angle_gamma   90.00
#
_symmetry.space_group_name_H-M   'P 1'
#
loop_
_entity.id
_entity.type
_entity.pdbx_description
1 polymer ?
#
loop_
_entity_poly.entity_id
_entity_poly.type
_entity_poly.pdbx_seq_one_letter_code
_entity_poly.pdbx_strand_id
1 'polypeptide(L)'
;MDVRGGSKIRNLLSLALEQFPEKRYIVWTGYGQSVGKAITCAEIMKREHKQSLHQITRICYRLVEEYWDPITPGLDQLVVKRQLPMLHILLSFNPLNSDDLGYQGPNTTIPYKPNEQRQRKFKSNDKRPKKHNPSKS
;
A
#
# COMPACT_ATOMS: atom_id res chain seq x y z
N MET A 1 -11.48 -9.85 -2.08
CA MET A 1 -10.89 -9.89 -0.73
C MET A 1 -10.90 -8.49 -0.13
N ASP A 2 -11.69 -8.30 0.93
CA ASP A 2 -11.72 -7.05 1.71
C ASP A 2 -10.64 -7.11 2.80
N VAL A 3 -9.64 -6.23 2.69
CA VAL A 3 -8.51 -6.17 3.62
C VAL A 3 -8.78 -5.09 4.65
N ARG A 4 -8.90 -5.50 5.92
CA ARG A 4 -9.22 -4.61 7.06
C ARG A 4 -8.02 -4.43 7.97
N GLY A 5 -8.12 -3.48 8.90
CA GLY A 5 -7.09 -3.24 9.93
C GLY A 5 -6.73 -4.51 10.70
N GLY A 6 -7.72 -5.32 11.09
CA GLY A 6 -7.53 -6.59 11.80
C GLY A 6 -7.14 -7.79 10.93
N SER A 7 -7.18 -7.68 9.60
CA SER A 7 -6.90 -8.81 8.71
C SER A 7 -5.45 -9.29 8.84
N LYS A 8 -5.29 -10.62 8.91
CA LYS A 8 -3.99 -11.30 8.86
C LYS A 8 -3.67 -11.65 7.42
N ILE A 9 -2.56 -11.11 6.92
CA ILE A 9 -2.12 -11.27 5.51
C ILE A 9 -2.02 -12.75 5.14
N ARG A 10 -1.44 -13.59 6.00
CA ARG A 10 -1.29 -15.03 5.76
C ARG A 10 -2.63 -15.71 5.50
N ASN A 11 -3.64 -15.47 6.34
CA ASN A 11 -4.95 -16.10 6.19
C ASN A 11 -5.64 -15.66 4.89
N LEU A 12 -5.57 -14.37 4.57
CA LEU A 12 -6.15 -13.84 3.33
C LEU A 12 -5.47 -14.44 2.09
N LEU A 13 -4.15 -14.54 2.10
CA LEU A 13 -3.38 -15.11 1.01
C LEU A 13 -3.62 -16.60 0.85
N SER A 14 -3.64 -17.37 1.94
CA SER A 14 -3.94 -18.81 1.89
C SER A 14 -5.28 -19.05 1.19
N LEU A 15 -6.33 -18.35 1.62
CA LEU A 15 -7.65 -18.46 0.99
C LEU A 15 -7.66 -17.98 -0.47
N ALA A 16 -6.97 -16.87 -0.75
CA ALA A 16 -6.90 -16.31 -2.09
C ALA A 16 -6.20 -17.26 -3.07
N LEU A 17 -5.03 -17.78 -2.70
CA LEU A 17 -4.21 -18.67 -3.54
C LEU A 17 -4.91 -20.00 -3.79
N GLU A 18 -5.67 -20.52 -2.82
CA GLU A 18 -6.48 -21.73 -2.99
C GLU A 18 -7.60 -21.54 -4.02
N GLN A 19 -8.33 -20.42 -3.96
CA GLN A 19 -9.49 -20.18 -4.83
C GLN A 19 -9.14 -19.59 -6.20
N PHE A 20 -7.97 -18.98 -6.35
CA PHE A 20 -7.61 -18.20 -7.54
C PHE A 20 -7.47 -19.04 -8.83
N PRO A 21 -6.92 -20.27 -8.82
CA PRO A 21 -6.83 -21.11 -10.02
C PRO A 21 -8.19 -21.35 -10.70
N GLU A 22 -9.24 -21.57 -9.90
CA GLU A 22 -10.60 -21.80 -10.39
C GLU A 22 -11.29 -20.50 -10.79
N LYS A 23 -11.20 -19.46 -9.96
CA LYS A 23 -11.89 -18.17 -10.20
C LYS A 23 -11.27 -17.36 -11.33
N ARG A 24 -9.97 -17.56 -11.61
CA ARG A 24 -9.18 -16.87 -12.64
C ARG A 24 -8.95 -15.37 -12.41
N TYR A 25 -9.63 -14.76 -11.44
CA TYR A 25 -9.45 -13.37 -11.05
C TYR A 25 -9.74 -13.15 -9.55
N ILE A 26 -9.20 -12.05 -9.01
CA ILE A 26 -9.42 -11.62 -7.63
C ILE A 26 -9.29 -10.11 -7.51
N VAL A 27 -10.10 -9.50 -6.64
CA VAL A 27 -9.98 -8.07 -6.30
C VAL A 27 -9.51 -7.92 -4.87
N TRP A 28 -8.41 -7.20 -4.65
CA TRP A 28 -7.94 -6.77 -3.34
C TRP A 28 -8.44 -5.36 -3.06
N THR A 29 -9.25 -5.20 -2.02
CA THR A 29 -9.76 -3.91 -1.58
C THR A 29 -9.13 -3.54 -0.25
N GLY A 30 -8.60 -2.33 -0.12
CA GLY A 30 -8.11 -1.80 1.15
C GLY A 30 -8.43 -0.31 1.26
N TYR A 31 -8.68 0.17 2.49
CA TYR A 31 -8.97 1.57 2.75
C TYR A 31 -8.38 2.03 4.09
N GLY A 32 -8.03 3.31 4.17
CA GLY A 32 -7.30 3.87 5.31
C GLY A 32 -6.02 3.08 5.58
N GLN A 33 -5.85 2.60 6.82
CA GLN A 33 -4.64 1.91 7.25
C GLN A 33 -4.43 0.52 6.63
N SER A 34 -5.43 -0.06 5.96
CA SER A 34 -5.29 -1.39 5.34
C SER A 34 -4.84 -1.34 3.87
N VAL A 35 -4.73 -0.14 3.29
CA VAL A 35 -4.22 0.09 1.92
C VAL A 35 -2.90 -0.63 1.68
N GLY A 36 -1.91 -0.44 2.56
CA GLY A 36 -0.60 -1.09 2.42
C GLY A 36 -0.69 -2.62 2.46
N LYS A 37 -1.59 -3.18 3.29
CA LYS A 37 -1.80 -4.64 3.36
C LYS A 37 -2.41 -5.19 2.07
N ALA A 38 -3.37 -4.47 1.46
CA ALA A 38 -3.98 -4.88 0.20
C ALA A 38 -2.94 -4.93 -0.94
N ILE A 39 -2.06 -3.92 -1.01
CA ILE A 39 -0.93 -3.90 -1.94
C ILE A 39 -0.01 -5.09 -1.68
N THR A 40 0.40 -5.31 -0.43
CA THR A 40 1.27 -6.46 -0.08
C THR A 40 0.65 -7.80 -0.48
N CYS A 41 -0.65 -7.99 -0.27
CA CYS A 41 -1.32 -9.22 -0.72
C CYS A 41 -1.28 -9.38 -2.26
N ALA A 42 -1.55 -8.31 -3.01
CA ALA A 42 -1.48 -8.35 -4.46
C ALA A 42 -0.05 -8.65 -4.96
N GLU A 43 0.96 -8.02 -4.36
CA GLU A 43 2.38 -8.25 -4.72
C GLU A 43 2.88 -9.66 -4.36
N ILE A 44 2.37 -10.26 -3.27
CA ILE A 44 2.66 -11.66 -2.97
C ILE A 44 2.00 -12.57 -4.02
N MET A 45 0.72 -12.37 -4.33
CA MET A 45 0.04 -13.18 -5.35
C MET A 45 0.74 -13.13 -6.72
N LYS A 46 1.17 -11.94 -7.17
CA LYS A 46 1.93 -11.82 -8.42
C LYS A 46 3.23 -12.64 -8.38
N ARG A 47 3.94 -12.68 -7.24
CA ARG A 47 5.16 -13.48 -7.07
C ARG A 47 4.88 -14.98 -7.10
N GLU A 48 3.86 -15.46 -6.38
CA GLU A 48 3.45 -16.87 -6.38
C GLU A 48 3.09 -17.37 -7.79
N HIS A 49 2.51 -16.49 -8.61
CA HIS A 49 2.18 -16.78 -10.00
C HIS A 49 3.24 -16.30 -11.01
N LYS A 50 4.52 -16.25 -10.61
CA LYS A 50 5.67 -15.97 -11.50
C LYS A 50 5.50 -14.71 -12.37
N GLN A 51 4.91 -13.66 -11.81
CA GLN A 51 4.60 -12.39 -12.49
C GLN A 51 3.74 -12.52 -13.75
N SER A 52 2.93 -13.59 -13.87
CA SER A 52 2.10 -13.87 -15.06
C SER A 52 0.72 -13.17 -15.07
N LEU A 53 0.39 -12.38 -14.05
CA LEU A 53 -0.96 -11.82 -13.87
C LEU A 53 -1.09 -10.43 -14.50
N HIS A 54 -2.23 -10.19 -15.13
CA HIS A 54 -2.68 -8.86 -15.51
C HIS A 54 -3.25 -8.15 -14.29
N GLN A 55 -3.01 -6.84 -14.20
CA GLN A 55 -3.47 -6.01 -13.08
C GLN A 55 -4.22 -4.78 -13.57
N ILE A 56 -5.29 -4.40 -12.88
CA ILE A 56 -5.88 -3.04 -12.95
C ILE A 56 -5.99 -2.49 -11.52
N THR A 57 -5.43 -1.31 -11.29
CA THR A 57 -5.52 -0.60 -10.01
C THR A 57 -6.43 0.62 -10.13
N ARG A 58 -7.44 0.72 -9.26
CA ARG A 58 -8.30 1.90 -9.11
C ARG A 58 -8.12 2.50 -7.72
N ILE A 59 -8.05 3.82 -7.64
CA ILE A 59 -7.92 4.57 -6.39
C ILE A 59 -9.17 5.45 -6.26
N CYS A 60 -9.74 5.49 -5.05
CA CYS A 60 -10.94 6.25 -4.75
C CYS A 60 -10.95 6.64 -3.27
N TYR A 61 -12.05 7.24 -2.81
CA TYR A 61 -12.28 7.53 -1.40
C TYR A 61 -13.51 6.79 -0.89
N ARG A 62 -13.46 6.37 0.37
CA ARG A 62 -14.61 5.85 1.11
C ARG A 62 -15.03 6.85 2.18
N LEU A 63 -16.29 7.26 2.17
CA LEU A 63 -16.87 8.04 3.25
C LEU A 63 -17.09 7.14 4.47
N VAL A 64 -16.62 7.59 5.64
CA VAL A 64 -16.83 6.97 6.93
C VAL A 64 -17.48 8.00 7.84
N GLU A 65 -18.55 7.59 8.53
CA GLU A 65 -19.23 8.40 9.52
C GLU A 65 -18.97 7.80 10.90
N GLU A 66 -18.42 8.61 11.80
CA GLU A 66 -18.16 8.24 13.19
C GLU A 66 -19.17 8.98 14.07
N TYR A 67 -19.90 8.21 14.86
CA TYR A 67 -20.92 8.70 15.78
C TYR A 67 -20.33 8.69 17.19
N TRP A 68 -20.34 9.84 17.85
CA TRP A 68 -19.80 10.03 19.19
C TRP A 68 -20.91 10.46 20.14
N ASP A 69 -21.22 9.60 21.09
CA ASP A 69 -22.21 9.88 22.13
C ASP A 69 -21.61 10.80 23.20
N PRO A 70 -22.31 11.88 23.59
CA PRO A 70 -21.85 12.76 24.64
C PRO A 70 -21.94 12.08 26.01
N ILE A 71 -20.94 12.31 26.84
CA ILE A 71 -20.89 11.80 28.22
C ILE A 71 -21.91 12.54 29.10
N THR A 72 -22.18 13.81 28.78
CA THR A 72 -23.12 14.66 29.53
C THR A 72 -24.56 14.45 29.04
N PRO A 73 -25.51 14.17 29.93
CA PRO A 73 -26.93 14.06 29.58
C PRO A 73 -27.47 15.37 28.97
N GLY A 74 -28.32 15.25 27.95
CA GLY A 74 -29.00 16.39 27.31
C GLY A 74 -28.24 17.05 26.16
N LEU A 75 -27.09 16.50 25.75
CA LEU A 75 -26.37 16.93 24.54
C LEU A 75 -26.70 16.04 23.34
N ASP A 76 -26.57 16.62 22.14
CA ASP A 76 -26.75 15.91 20.88
C ASP A 76 -25.54 15.05 20.51
N GLN A 77 -25.78 13.97 19.76
CA GLN A 77 -24.75 13.10 19.21
C GLN A 77 -23.91 13.83 18.15
N LEU A 78 -22.58 13.73 18.23
CA LEU A 78 -21.68 14.30 17.23
C LEU A 78 -21.43 13.30 16.10
N VAL A 79 -21.65 13.73 14.84
CA VAL A 79 -21.35 12.95 13.64
C VAL A 79 -20.15 13.53 12.91
N VAL A 80 -19.06 12.77 12.83
CA VAL A 80 -17.84 13.16 12.11
C VAL A 80 -17.74 12.39 10.80
N LYS A 81 -17.66 13.11 9.68
CA LYS A 81 -17.52 12.52 8.34
C LYS A 81 -16.06 12.59 7.88
N ARG A 82 -15.47 11.44 7.51
CA ARG A 82 -14.09 11.32 7.02
C ARG A 82 -14.06 10.62 5.67
N GLN A 83 -13.28 11.15 4.73
CA GLN A 83 -12.96 10.46 3.48
C GLN A 83 -11.65 9.70 3.63
N LEU A 84 -11.72 8.36 3.66
CA LEU A 84 -10.54 7.51 3.74
C LEU A 84 -10.07 7.14 2.32
N PRO A 85 -8.76 7.22 2.03
CA PRO A 85 -8.24 6.73 0.76
C PRO A 85 -8.50 5.23 0.65
N MET A 86 -8.93 4.79 -0.53
CA MET A 86 -9.27 3.41 -0.85
C MET A 86 -8.61 3.02 -2.16
N LEU A 87 -8.28 1.74 -2.29
CA LEU A 87 -7.82 1.17 -3.54
C LEU A 87 -8.48 -0.19 -3.81
N HIS A 88 -8.60 -0.49 -5.09
CA HIS A 88 -8.98 -1.79 -5.62
C HIS A 88 -7.89 -2.26 -6.59
N ILE A 89 -7.35 -3.45 -6.36
CA ILE A 89 -6.40 -4.10 -7.28
C ILE A 89 -7.07 -5.37 -7.80
N LEU A 90 -7.46 -5.34 -9.06
CA LEU A 90 -7.87 -6.54 -9.80
C LEU A 90 -6.63 -7.25 -10.30
N LEU A 91 -6.50 -8.55 -10.01
CA LEU A 91 -5.54 -9.44 -10.65
C LEU A 91 -6.29 -10.50 -11.46
N SER A 92 -5.82 -10.82 -12.67
CA SER A 92 -6.41 -11.83 -13.53
C SER A 92 -5.36 -12.63 -14.30
N PHE A 93 -5.63 -13.91 -14.55
CA PHE A 93 -4.89 -14.68 -15.55
C PHE A 93 -5.26 -14.33 -16.98
N ASN A 94 -6.47 -13.79 -17.20
CA ASN A 94 -6.94 -13.43 -18.52
C ASN A 94 -6.48 -11.99 -18.84
N PRO A 95 -6.24 -11.67 -20.12
CA PRO A 95 -5.93 -10.31 -20.53
C PRO A 95 -7.03 -9.33 -20.08
N LEU A 96 -6.59 -8.16 -19.59
CA LEU A 96 -7.45 -7.03 -19.25
C LEU A 96 -7.29 -5.92 -20.30
N ASN A 97 -8.16 -4.92 -20.28
CA ASN A 97 -8.04 -3.77 -21.17
C ASN A 97 -6.72 -3.01 -20.90
N SER A 98 -5.82 -3.01 -21.88
CA SER A 98 -4.52 -2.33 -21.80
C SER A 98 -4.61 -0.81 -21.85
N ASP A 99 -5.72 -0.26 -22.35
CA ASP A 99 -5.94 1.19 -22.45
C ASP A 99 -6.42 1.80 -21.13
N ASP A 100 -6.65 0.96 -20.11
CA ASP A 100 -7.02 1.41 -18.78
C ASP A 100 -5.82 2.09 -18.10
N LEU A 101 -6.03 3.30 -17.57
CA LEU A 101 -5.01 4.07 -16.83
C LEU A 101 -4.42 3.29 -15.64
N GLY A 102 -5.18 2.37 -15.07
CA GLY A 102 -4.75 1.53 -13.96
C GLY A 102 -4.04 0.24 -14.38
N TYR A 103 -3.90 -0.02 -15.68
CA TYR A 103 -3.39 -1.29 -16.18
C TYR A 103 -1.90 -1.47 -15.95
N GLN A 104 -1.52 -2.68 -15.52
CA GLN A 104 -0.14 -3.15 -15.47
C GLN A 104 -0.10 -4.59 -16.00
N GLY A 105 0.71 -4.81 -17.04
CA GLY A 105 0.84 -6.12 -17.67
C GLY A 105 1.72 -7.09 -16.88
N PRO A 106 1.65 -8.40 -17.20
CA PRO A 106 2.56 -9.41 -16.67
C PRO A 106 4.04 -9.03 -16.88
N ASN A 107 4.91 -9.47 -15.96
CA ASN A 107 6.35 -9.22 -15.99
C ASN A 107 6.78 -7.74 -16.02
N THR A 108 5.85 -6.80 -15.82
CA THR A 108 6.18 -5.37 -15.78
C THR A 108 6.92 -5.04 -14.49
N THR A 109 8.24 -4.84 -14.60
CA THR A 109 9.06 -4.29 -13.51
C THR A 109 9.34 -2.82 -13.82
N ILE A 110 8.92 -1.92 -12.94
CA ILE A 110 9.24 -0.50 -13.05
C ILE A 110 10.53 -0.26 -12.26
N PRO A 111 11.67 0.01 -12.92
CA PRO A 111 12.92 0.27 -12.21
C PRO A 111 12.79 1.55 -11.39
N TYR A 112 13.21 1.50 -10.12
CA TYR A 112 13.33 2.70 -9.30
C TYR A 112 14.43 3.58 -9.89
N LYS A 113 14.05 4.77 -10.36
CA LYS A 113 15.00 5.82 -10.76
C LYS A 113 15.08 6.83 -9.62
N PRO A 114 16.13 6.80 -8.78
CA PRO A 114 16.29 7.80 -7.74
C PRO A 114 16.38 9.17 -8.39
N ASN A 115 15.59 10.11 -7.88
CA ASN A 115 15.58 11.48 -8.39
C ASN A 115 16.90 12.15 -7.99
N GLU A 116 17.83 12.33 -8.95
CA GLU A 116 19.17 12.88 -8.71
C GLU A 116 19.14 14.27 -8.03
N GLN A 117 18.05 15.00 -8.19
CA GLN A 117 17.86 16.34 -7.61
C GLN A 117 17.75 16.35 -6.07
N ARG A 118 17.43 15.22 -5.41
CA ARG A 118 17.31 15.17 -3.94
C ARG A 118 18.63 14.98 -3.20
N GLN A 119 19.73 14.63 -3.88
CA GLN A 119 21.02 14.39 -3.22
C GLN A 119 21.84 15.67 -2.95
N ARG A 120 21.47 16.82 -3.52
CA ARG A 120 22.17 18.09 -3.27
C ARG A 120 21.52 18.87 -2.11
N LYS A 121 21.69 18.41 -0.87
CA LYS A 121 21.67 19.26 0.36
C LYS A 121 21.89 18.49 1.69
N PHE A 122 22.82 17.54 1.72
CA PHE A 122 23.43 17.11 2.98
C PHE A 122 24.95 16.99 2.80
N LYS A 123 25.62 18.09 2.41
CA LYS A 123 27.03 18.24 2.74
C LYS A 123 27.08 18.73 4.19
N SER A 124 27.27 17.81 5.13
CA SER A 124 27.68 18.16 6.48
C SER A 124 29.05 18.85 6.39
N ASN A 125 29.08 20.13 6.74
CA ASN A 125 30.32 20.77 7.18
C ASN A 125 30.62 20.22 8.58
N ASP A 126 31.20 19.02 8.67
CA ASP A 126 31.83 18.56 9.91
C ASP A 126 33.35 18.46 9.71
N LYS A 127 33.98 19.63 9.60
CA LYS A 127 35.43 19.74 9.84
C LYS A 127 35.63 19.81 11.35
N ARG A 128 35.67 18.66 12.03
CA ARG A 128 36.25 18.60 13.39
C ARG A 128 37.76 18.87 13.30
N PRO A 129 38.31 19.87 14.02
CA PRO A 129 39.75 20.05 14.07
C PRO A 129 40.38 18.90 14.88
N LYS A 130 41.43 18.29 14.34
CA LYS A 130 42.24 17.28 15.05
C LYS A 130 42.94 17.95 16.24
N LYS A 131 42.62 17.51 17.47
CA LYS A 131 43.41 17.87 18.66
C LYS A 131 44.80 17.26 18.55
N HIS A 132 45.82 18.11 18.56
CA HIS A 132 47.21 17.73 18.78
C HIS A 132 47.38 17.37 20.26
N ASN A 133 47.81 16.15 20.59
CA ASN A 133 48.29 15.83 21.93
C ASN A 133 49.80 16.14 21.98
N PRO A 134 50.29 16.90 22.96
CA PRO A 134 51.72 17.00 23.19
C PRO A 134 52.21 15.75 23.93
N SER A 135 53.31 15.18 23.44
CA SER A 135 54.13 14.18 24.13
C SER A 135 54.63 14.74 25.46
N LYS A 136 54.42 14.02 26.56
CA LYS A 136 55.13 14.28 27.81
C LYS A 136 56.25 13.26 27.97
N SER A 137 57.43 13.83 28.18
CA SER A 137 58.65 13.27 28.75
C SER A 137 58.43 12.71 30.16
#